data_AF-A0A434SA19-F1
#
_entry.id   AF-A0A434SA19-F1
#
_cell.length_a   1.000
_cell.length_b   1.000
_cell.length_c   1.000
_cell.angle_alpha   90.00
_cell.angle_beta   90.00
_cell.angle_gamma   90.00
#
_symmetry.space_group_name_H-M   'P 1'
#
loop_
_entity.id
_entity.type
_entity.pdbx_description
1 polymer ?
#
loop_
_entity_poly.entity_id
_entity_poly.type
_entity_poly.pdbx_seq_one_letter_code
_entity_poly.pdbx_strand_id
1 'polypeptide(L)'
;ALHDRGVGIEAGLASIGDALRLASLDHGRRVLRVLIEISEQTLEEAFAFADGIEKLLQREGIHRSILLHGENATVWPFVERAAARKFSTRVGLEDGKELPDGTVADGNAALVKTAVRIYRRA
;
A
#
# COMPACT_ATOMS: atom_id res chain seq x y z
N ALA A 1 -18.50 -6.06 -15.16
CA ALA A 1 -17.58 -7.12 -15.64
C ALA A 1 -16.92 -7.90 -14.50
N LEU A 2 -16.08 -7.31 -13.64
CA LEU A 2 -15.44 -8.04 -12.52
C LEU A 2 -16.43 -8.44 -11.42
N HIS A 3 -17.30 -7.50 -11.00
CA HIS A 3 -18.34 -7.77 -10.01
C HIS A 3 -19.32 -8.85 -10.45
N ASP A 4 -19.77 -8.81 -11.71
CA ASP A 4 -20.70 -9.80 -12.27
C ASP A 4 -20.10 -11.22 -12.28
N ARG A 5 -18.78 -11.32 -12.11
CA ARG A 5 -18.01 -12.58 -12.01
C ARG A 5 -17.59 -12.91 -10.57
N GLY A 6 -18.03 -12.14 -9.57
CA GLY A 6 -17.69 -12.36 -8.17
C GLY A 6 -16.23 -12.03 -7.80
N VAL A 7 -15.51 -11.26 -8.64
CA VAL A 7 -14.12 -10.88 -8.38
C VAL A 7 -14.06 -9.58 -7.58
N GLY A 8 -13.40 -9.61 -6.43
CA GLY A 8 -13.16 -8.44 -5.60
C GLY A 8 -12.19 -7.46 -6.25
N ILE A 9 -12.48 -6.16 -6.18
CA ILE A 9 -11.66 -5.11 -6.79
C ILE A 9 -10.76 -4.49 -5.72
N GLU A 10 -9.45 -4.58 -5.91
CA GLU A 10 -8.49 -3.69 -5.25
C GLU A 10 -8.37 -2.41 -6.07
N ALA A 11 -8.63 -1.26 -5.46
CA ALA A 11 -8.43 0.03 -6.13
C ALA A 11 -7.03 0.57 -5.80
N GLY A 12 -6.15 0.57 -6.79
CA GLY A 12 -4.84 1.22 -6.74
C GLY A 12 -4.98 2.74 -6.83
N LEU A 13 -4.40 3.43 -5.86
CA LEU A 13 -4.38 4.89 -5.76
C LEU A 13 -2.92 5.35 -5.69
N ALA A 14 -2.44 5.93 -6.78
CA ALA A 14 -1.09 6.48 -6.88
C ALA A 14 -1.07 8.00 -6.61
N SER A 15 -2.24 8.64 -6.58
CA SER A 15 -2.35 10.10 -6.43
C SER A 15 -3.61 10.52 -5.69
N ILE A 16 -3.63 11.81 -5.27
CA ILE A 16 -4.83 12.48 -4.76
C ILE A 16 -5.95 12.47 -5.81
N GLY A 17 -5.61 12.57 -7.10
CA GLY A 17 -6.57 12.52 -8.20
C GLY A 17 -7.30 11.18 -8.26
N ASP A 18 -6.60 10.07 -8.03
CA ASP A 18 -7.20 8.73 -8.01
C ASP A 18 -8.15 8.56 -6.83
N ALA A 19 -7.78 9.07 -5.66
CA ALA A 19 -8.62 9.05 -4.47
C ALA A 19 -9.90 9.89 -4.66
N LEU A 20 -9.79 11.08 -5.27
CA LEU A 20 -10.95 11.90 -5.64
C LEU A 20 -11.85 11.18 -6.65
N ARG A 21 -11.23 10.52 -7.64
CA ARG A 21 -11.97 9.73 -8.62
C ARG A 21 -12.74 8.60 -7.94
N LEU A 22 -12.11 7.83 -7.05
CA LEU A 22 -12.78 6.78 -6.28
C LEU A 22 -13.97 7.33 -5.47
N ALA A 23 -13.79 8.48 -4.82
CA ALA A 23 -14.86 9.15 -4.08
C ALA A 23 -16.04 9.52 -5.01
N SER A 24 -15.76 10.12 -6.16
CA SER A 24 -16.81 10.53 -7.11
C SER A 24 -17.57 9.37 -7.77
N LEU A 25 -16.95 8.19 -7.91
CA LEU A 25 -17.57 7.05 -8.58
C LEU A 25 -18.66 6.38 -7.73
N ASP A 26 -18.28 5.85 -6.57
CA ASP A 26 -19.21 5.12 -5.70
C ASP A 26 -18.89 5.24 -4.21
N HIS A 27 -18.00 6.17 -3.84
CA HIS A 27 -17.48 6.31 -2.48
C HIS A 27 -16.76 5.04 -1.99
N GLY A 28 -16.10 4.30 -2.89
CA GLY A 28 -15.40 3.05 -2.56
C GLY A 28 -16.34 1.94 -2.09
N ARG A 29 -17.65 2.04 -2.31
CA ARG A 29 -18.61 1.05 -1.81
C ARG A 29 -18.47 -0.30 -2.49
N ARG A 30 -18.00 -0.36 -3.74
CA ARG A 30 -17.85 -1.63 -4.46
C ARG A 30 -16.43 -2.19 -4.44
N VAL A 31 -15.44 -1.50 -3.87
CA VAL A 31 -14.07 -2.04 -3.79
C VAL A 31 -13.91 -2.95 -2.57
N LEU A 32 -13.13 -4.02 -2.73
CA LEU A 32 -12.73 -4.94 -1.66
C LEU A 32 -11.83 -4.22 -0.66
N ARG A 33 -10.79 -3.55 -1.17
CA ARG A 33 -9.81 -2.78 -0.40
C ARG A 33 -9.17 -1.71 -1.28
N VAL A 34 -8.44 -0.80 -0.65
CA VAL A 34 -7.64 0.23 -1.30
C VAL A 34 -6.17 -0.14 -1.21
N LEU A 35 -5.47 -0.05 -2.33
CA LEU A 35 -4.01 -0.07 -2.42
C LEU A 35 -3.55 1.38 -2.53
N ILE A 36 -2.79 1.86 -1.55
CA ILE A 36 -2.05 3.12 -1.66
C ILE A 36 -0.65 2.75 -2.15
N GLU A 37 -0.36 3.06 -3.40
CA GLU A 37 0.88 2.71 -4.10
C GLU A 37 1.70 3.95 -4.41
N ILE A 38 2.90 4.03 -3.82
CA ILE A 38 3.72 5.24 -3.87
C ILE A 38 5.06 4.92 -4.54
N SER A 39 5.35 5.60 -5.65
CA SER A 39 6.58 5.40 -6.43
C SER A 39 7.66 6.43 -6.10
N GLU A 40 7.34 7.48 -5.36
CA GLU A 40 8.31 8.47 -4.88
C GLU A 40 9.42 7.78 -4.07
N GLN A 41 10.67 8.12 -4.41
CA GLN A 41 11.86 7.48 -3.85
C GLN A 41 12.47 8.27 -2.69
N THR A 42 12.06 9.53 -2.51
CA THR A 42 12.40 10.29 -1.30
C THR A 42 11.36 9.98 -0.23
N LEU A 43 11.83 9.62 0.97
CA LEU A 43 10.92 9.15 2.02
C LEU A 43 9.95 10.24 2.49
N GLU A 44 10.40 11.49 2.51
CA GLU A 44 9.58 12.65 2.87
C GLU A 44 8.42 12.84 1.89
N GLU A 45 8.70 12.88 0.57
CA GLU A 45 7.66 13.04 -0.44
C GLU A 45 6.72 11.83 -0.46
N ALA A 46 7.27 10.62 -0.40
CA ALA A 46 6.50 9.38 -0.42
C ALA A 46 5.50 9.31 0.74
N PHE A 47 5.94 9.64 1.95
CA PHE A 47 5.05 9.71 3.12
C PHE A 47 4.05 10.85 3.02
N ALA A 48 4.44 12.02 2.50
CA ALA A 48 3.51 13.12 2.30
C ALA A 48 2.36 12.75 1.33
N PHE A 49 2.66 12.03 0.25
CA PHE A 49 1.64 11.54 -0.69
C PHE A 49 0.71 10.50 -0.05
N ALA A 50 1.27 9.50 0.64
CA ALA A 50 0.48 8.50 1.36
C ALA A 50 -0.46 9.16 2.38
N ASP A 51 0.07 10.06 3.22
CA ASP A 51 -0.71 10.82 4.21
C ASP A 51 -1.82 11.66 3.56
N GLY A 52 -1.54 12.26 2.40
CA GLY A 52 -2.52 13.02 1.64
C GLY A 52 -3.70 12.17 1.16
N ILE A 53 -3.41 10.98 0.60
CA ILE A 53 -4.43 10.03 0.16
C ILE A 53 -5.23 9.51 1.36
N GLU A 54 -4.57 9.08 2.44
CA GLU A 54 -5.22 8.61 3.66
C GLU A 54 -6.20 9.65 4.23
N LYS A 55 -5.75 10.92 4.37
CA LYS A 55 -6.59 12.03 4.87
C LYS A 55 -7.79 12.29 3.98
N LEU A 56 -7.60 12.23 2.66
CA LEU A 56 -8.69 12.42 1.71
C LEU A 56 -9.73 11.31 1.84
N LEU A 57 -9.31 10.04 1.85
CA LEU A 57 -10.22 8.91 2.04
C LEU A 57 -11.04 9.05 3.34
N GLN A 58 -10.38 9.47 4.42
CA GLN A 58 -11.06 9.75 5.69
C GLN A 58 -12.09 10.87 5.57
N ARG A 59 -11.74 11.99 4.91
CA ARG A 59 -12.63 13.13 4.69
C ARG A 59 -13.88 12.76 3.87
N GLU A 60 -13.71 11.93 2.85
CA GLU A 60 -14.80 11.43 1.99
C GLU A 60 -15.55 10.23 2.63
N GLY A 61 -15.25 9.85 3.87
CA GLY A 61 -15.96 8.77 4.57
C GLY A 61 -15.72 7.37 3.98
N ILE A 62 -14.59 7.15 3.30
CA ILE A 62 -14.23 5.86 2.70
C ILE A 62 -13.46 5.03 3.73
N HIS A 63 -14.13 4.05 4.33
CA HIS A 63 -13.59 3.21 5.42
C HIS A 63 -13.18 1.80 4.98
N ARG A 64 -12.55 1.66 3.81
CA ARG A 64 -12.09 0.36 3.31
C ARG A 64 -10.74 -0.03 3.93
N SER A 65 -10.46 -1.32 3.98
CA SER A 65 -9.13 -1.81 4.37
C SER A 65 -8.07 -1.21 3.45
N ILE A 66 -6.94 -0.78 4.03
CA ILE A 66 -5.82 -0.22 3.29
C ILE A 66 -4.69 -1.25 3.22
N LEU A 67 -4.16 -1.43 2.02
CA LEU A 67 -2.84 -2.00 1.78
C LEU A 67 -1.91 -0.84 1.43
N LEU A 68 -0.83 -0.69 2.20
CA LEU A 68 0.16 0.35 1.99
C LEU A 68 1.41 -0.26 1.33
N HIS A 69 1.83 0.34 0.21
CA HIS A 69 2.88 -0.16 -0.66
C HIS A 69 3.83 0.97 -1.07
N GLY A 70 5.13 0.67 -1.00
CA GLY A 70 6.20 1.45 -1.60
C GLY A 70 7.10 0.54 -2.41
N GLU A 71 7.95 1.13 -3.25
CA GLU A 71 8.84 0.43 -4.19
C GLU A 71 10.29 0.88 -4.02
N ASN A 72 11.23 0.01 -4.40
CA ASN A 72 12.67 0.24 -4.33
C ASN A 72 13.12 0.77 -2.95
N ALA A 73 13.57 2.04 -2.88
CA ALA A 73 14.10 2.64 -1.66
C ALA A 73 13.06 2.75 -0.54
N THR A 74 11.77 2.67 -0.86
CA THR A 74 10.68 2.88 0.10
C THR A 74 9.96 1.60 0.54
N VAL A 75 10.31 0.42 0.01
CA VAL A 75 9.68 -0.86 0.39
C VAL A 75 9.65 -1.05 1.90
N TRP A 76 10.82 -1.06 2.54
CA TRP A 76 10.91 -1.36 3.98
C TRP A 76 10.33 -0.26 4.88
N PRO A 77 10.59 1.03 4.62
CA PRO A 77 9.89 2.11 5.34
C PRO A 77 8.36 2.01 5.25
N PHE A 78 7.80 1.63 4.09
CA PHE A 78 6.36 1.44 3.95
C PHE A 78 5.84 0.20 4.67
N VAL A 79 6.60 -0.91 4.70
CA VAL A 79 6.25 -2.11 5.50
C VAL A 79 6.20 -1.79 6.99
N GLU A 80 7.19 -1.05 7.51
CA GLU A 80 7.24 -0.63 8.92
C GLU A 80 6.09 0.31 9.27
N ARG A 81 5.83 1.29 8.41
CA ARG A 81 4.72 2.23 8.56
C ARG A 81 3.37 1.51 8.52
N ALA A 82 3.19 0.56 7.61
CA ALA A 82 1.97 -0.23 7.50
C ALA A 82 1.74 -1.06 8.78
N ALA A 83 2.79 -1.69 9.32
CA ALA A 83 2.72 -2.42 10.59
C ALA A 83 2.30 -1.51 11.75
N ALA A 84 2.96 -0.35 11.90
CA ALA A 84 2.63 0.63 12.95
C ALA A 84 1.20 1.17 12.87
N ARG A 85 0.67 1.34 11.64
CA ARG A 85 -0.71 1.77 11.37
C ARG A 85 -1.73 0.63 11.44
N LYS A 86 -1.30 -0.62 11.60
CA LYS A 86 -2.12 -1.84 11.52
C LYS A 86 -2.82 -2.01 10.16
N PHE A 87 -2.17 -1.56 9.09
CA PHE A 87 -2.62 -1.76 7.71
C PHE A 87 -2.06 -3.06 7.13
N SER A 88 -2.58 -3.48 5.98
CA SER A 88 -1.91 -4.51 5.16
C SER A 88 -0.69 -3.92 4.45
N THR A 89 0.25 -4.76 4.03
CA THR A 89 1.38 -4.37 3.18
C THR A 89 1.54 -5.34 2.02
N ARG A 90 2.35 -4.95 1.03
CA ARG A 90 2.74 -5.74 -0.14
C ARG A 90 4.26 -5.71 -0.24
N VAL A 91 4.85 -6.89 -0.45
CA VAL A 91 6.27 -7.06 -0.74
C VAL A 91 6.46 -8.16 -1.78
N GLY A 92 7.45 -7.98 -2.65
CA GLY A 92 7.86 -8.95 -3.65
C GLY A 92 8.98 -8.42 -4.52
N LEU A 93 9.60 -9.29 -5.33
CA LEU A 93 10.70 -8.94 -6.24
C LEU A 93 10.29 -7.89 -7.29
N GLU A 94 8.99 -7.74 -7.56
CA GLU A 94 8.43 -6.66 -8.38
C GLU A 94 8.60 -5.29 -7.70
N ASP A 95 8.45 -5.25 -6.38
CA ASP A 95 8.45 -4.01 -5.60
C ASP A 95 9.89 -3.61 -5.21
N GLY A 96 10.76 -4.60 -4.98
CA GLY A 96 12.16 -4.39 -4.64
C GLY A 96 12.87 -5.70 -4.33
N LYS A 97 14.17 -5.75 -4.63
CA LYS A 97 14.98 -6.97 -4.49
C LYS A 97 15.81 -7.04 -3.21
N GLU A 98 15.95 -5.93 -2.49
CA GLU A 98 16.85 -5.83 -1.34
C GLU A 98 16.10 -6.11 -0.03
N LEU A 99 16.79 -6.71 0.94
CA LEU A 99 16.39 -6.82 2.35
C LEU A 99 16.68 -5.50 3.08
N PRO A 100 16.19 -5.30 4.33
CA PRO A 100 16.40 -4.05 5.07
C PRO A 100 17.87 -3.70 5.31
N ASP A 101 18.77 -4.68 5.25
CA ASP A 101 20.22 -4.51 5.38
C ASP A 101 20.92 -4.21 4.05
N GLY A 102 20.17 -4.06 2.95
CA GLY A 102 20.67 -3.79 1.61
C GLY A 102 21.15 -5.04 0.84
N THR A 103 21.11 -6.24 1.46
CA THR A 103 21.46 -7.47 0.75
C THR A 103 20.36 -7.87 -0.23
N VAL A 104 20.72 -8.45 -1.38
CA VAL A 104 19.72 -8.96 -2.33
C VAL A 104 19.05 -10.21 -1.76
N ALA A 105 17.73 -10.24 -1.76
CA ALA A 105 16.94 -11.36 -1.30
C ALA A 105 17.07 -12.57 -2.23
N ASP A 106 17.21 -13.77 -1.67
CA ASP A 106 17.22 -15.04 -2.41
C ASP A 106 15.87 -15.39 -3.07
N GLY A 107 14.84 -14.55 -2.89
CA GLY A 107 13.54 -14.65 -3.53
C GLY A 107 12.40 -14.09 -2.67
N ASN A 108 11.18 -14.16 -3.20
CA ASN A 108 9.97 -13.65 -2.53
C ASN A 108 9.78 -14.21 -1.10
N ALA A 109 10.14 -15.47 -0.86
CA ALA A 109 10.01 -16.08 0.47
C ALA A 109 10.85 -15.34 1.54
N ALA A 110 12.06 -14.86 1.18
CA ALA A 110 12.91 -14.10 2.09
C ALA A 110 12.33 -12.71 2.39
N LEU A 111 11.77 -12.04 1.37
CA LEU A 111 11.08 -10.75 1.51
C LEU A 111 9.87 -10.88 2.45
N VAL A 112 8.98 -11.84 2.18
CA VAL A 112 7.76 -12.09 2.97
C VAL A 112 8.10 -12.47 4.41
N LYS A 113 9.09 -13.35 4.64
CA LYS A 113 9.53 -13.71 6.00
C LYS A 113 10.02 -12.49 6.77
N THR A 114 10.65 -11.54 6.09
CA THR A 114 11.13 -10.30 6.71
C THR A 114 9.98 -9.35 7.05
N ALA A 115 9.03 -9.14 6.15
CA ALA A 115 7.82 -8.36 6.44
C ALA A 115 7.03 -8.96 7.62
N VAL A 116 6.86 -10.28 7.69
CA VAL A 116 6.20 -10.95 8.82
C VAL A 116 6.95 -10.71 10.14
N ARG A 117 8.28 -10.67 10.15
CA ARG A 117 9.06 -10.34 11.35
C ARG A 117 8.81 -8.91 11.82
N ILE A 118 8.70 -7.96 10.90
CA ILE A 118 8.37 -6.56 11.22
C ILE A 118 6.97 -6.48 11.85
N TYR A 119 5.97 -7.10 11.22
CA TYR A 119 4.59 -7.14 11.73
C TYR A 119 4.43 -7.80 13.10
N ARG A 120 5.28 -8.79 13.44
CA ARG A 120 5.25 -9.45 14.76
C ARG A 120 5.88 -8.61 15.88
N ARG A 121 6.64 -7.58 15.54
CA ARG A 121 7.34 -6.71 16.50
C ARG A 121 6.58 -5.42 16.81
N ALA A 122 5.69 -5.01 15.91
CA ALA A 122 4.82 -3.84 16.04
C ALA A 122 3.64 -4.13 16.98
#